data_AF-A0A818Y7B3-F1
#
_entry.id   AF-A0A818Y7B3-F1
#
_cell.length_a   1.000
_cell.length_b   1.000
_cell.length_c   1.000
_cell.angle_alpha   90.00
_cell.angle_beta   90.00
_cell.angle_gamma   90.00
#
_symmetry.space_group_name_H-M   'P 1'
#
loop_
_entity.id
_entity.type
_entity.pdbx_description
1 polymer ?
#
loop_
_entity_poly.entity_id
_entity_poly.type
_entity_poly.pdbx_seq_one_letter_code
_entity_poly.pdbx_strand_id
1 'polypeptide(L)'
;DTFVLINPDANVDNISSILNDLHPSIKFTHKVESDDKLEFIDVQVIRSSEQQCIETTIYRKPKFTGLITNWNYYVPIQYKKARIVSMVNRALIICSPYALLGMEFNEIRRIGLKNDYPLSFIDNLNGIKLSQYRRKMNEESKLTVIGCDKKKMYAELPFIRSSTLELKKKIMHLSDKLRPDLDIHFFTKLPPSAQAFFQTKDPIVKHLKSDVVYYIKCNDCGHSYIGKADRQCVRRLGEHGAPKTIYQQQQCNHVSDDLNDNNNIIELRRSLRVKNKTTTAAPTTNDDNNDNKTTKSSITQHEKETGHHMDWSNFRVICQDHHYCRSLIKQSLLINADEPELNKTTHSVRLLVFPDGLPRVLLANPGH
;
A
#
# COMPACT_ATOMS: atom_id res chain seq x y z
N ASP A 1 -0.14 19.79 -11.01
CA ASP A 1 0.79 20.85 -11.45
C ASP A 1 0.96 20.76 -12.95
N THR A 2 0.89 21.89 -13.62
CA THR A 2 1.00 21.99 -15.08
C THR A 2 2.03 23.06 -15.40
N PHE A 3 2.92 22.78 -16.34
CA PHE A 3 3.83 23.76 -16.91
C PHE A 3 3.19 24.32 -18.18
N VAL A 4 3.08 25.65 -18.29
CA VAL A 4 2.36 26.31 -19.39
C VAL A 4 3.24 27.42 -19.96
N LEU A 5 3.31 27.48 -21.29
CA LEU A 5 3.88 28.61 -22.02
C LEU A 5 2.74 29.55 -22.40
N ILE A 6 2.87 30.82 -22.03
CA ILE A 6 1.85 31.84 -22.20
C ILE A 6 2.45 32.97 -23.03
N ASN A 7 1.65 33.54 -23.94
CA ASN A 7 2.06 34.72 -24.71
C ASN A 7 2.34 35.91 -23.78
N PRO A 8 3.37 36.73 -24.05
CA PRO A 8 3.74 37.85 -23.16
C PRO A 8 2.61 38.83 -22.86
N ASP A 9 1.69 39.03 -23.82
CA ASP A 9 0.60 39.98 -23.72
C ASP A 9 -0.64 39.42 -22.98
N ALA A 10 -0.64 38.14 -22.63
CA ALA A 10 -1.78 37.51 -21.98
C ALA A 10 -1.82 37.83 -20.48
N ASN A 11 -3.01 38.19 -20.00
CA ASN A 11 -3.22 38.46 -18.58
C ASN A 11 -3.38 37.15 -17.80
N VAL A 12 -2.31 36.76 -17.09
CA VAL A 12 -2.24 35.52 -16.30
C VAL A 12 -3.25 35.52 -15.14
N ASP A 13 -3.50 36.68 -14.52
CA ASP A 13 -4.46 36.80 -13.41
C ASP A 13 -5.89 36.53 -13.88
N ASN A 14 -6.25 37.00 -15.08
CA ASN A 14 -7.56 36.72 -15.68
C ASN A 14 -7.74 35.21 -15.94
N ILE A 15 -6.72 34.55 -16.49
CA ILE A 15 -6.72 33.09 -16.68
C ILE A 15 -6.88 32.39 -15.33
N SER A 16 -6.14 32.84 -14.31
CA SER A 16 -6.23 32.30 -12.96
C SER A 16 -7.61 32.49 -12.34
N SER A 17 -8.30 33.61 -12.61
CA SER A 17 -9.67 33.85 -12.17
C SER A 17 -10.63 32.86 -12.81
N ILE A 18 -10.59 32.74 -14.15
CA ILE A 18 -11.44 31.81 -14.91
C ILE A 18 -11.29 30.38 -14.39
N LEU A 19 -10.04 29.93 -14.15
CA LEU A 19 -9.79 28.59 -13.62
C LEU A 19 -10.36 28.41 -12.20
N ASN A 20 -10.28 29.44 -11.36
CA ASN A 20 -10.77 29.42 -9.98
C ASN A 20 -12.30 29.52 -9.85
N ASP A 21 -12.98 29.91 -10.93
CA ASP A 21 -14.44 30.00 -11.01
C ASP A 21 -15.08 28.67 -11.48
N LEU A 22 -14.29 27.74 -12.03
CA LEU A 22 -14.79 26.45 -12.52
C LEU A 22 -15.43 25.58 -11.42
N HIS A 23 -14.94 25.65 -10.18
CA HIS A 23 -15.49 24.85 -9.08
C HIS A 23 -15.19 25.48 -7.70
N PRO A 24 -16.18 25.60 -6.79
CA PRO A 24 -16.00 26.26 -5.49
C PRO A 24 -14.98 25.57 -4.57
N SER A 25 -14.85 24.25 -4.68
CA SER A 25 -13.93 23.47 -3.84
C SER A 25 -12.50 23.34 -4.38
N ILE A 26 -12.20 23.88 -5.57
CA ILE A 26 -10.86 23.80 -6.18
C ILE A 26 -10.30 25.21 -6.32
N LYS A 27 -9.07 25.42 -5.83
CA LYS A 27 -8.35 26.67 -6.01
C LYS A 27 -7.00 26.43 -6.68
N PHE A 28 -6.84 27.01 -7.86
CA PHE A 28 -5.62 27.05 -8.63
C PHE A 28 -4.75 28.22 -8.18
N THR A 29 -3.47 27.94 -8.04
CA THR A 29 -2.42 28.92 -7.81
C THR A 29 -1.40 28.78 -8.94
N HIS A 30 -0.83 29.89 -9.38
CA HIS A 30 0.22 29.89 -10.39
C HIS A 30 1.50 30.54 -9.84
N LYS A 31 2.63 30.25 -10.50
CA LYS A 31 3.91 30.92 -10.27
C LYS A 31 4.39 31.44 -11.62
N VAL A 32 4.88 32.67 -11.63
CA VAL A 32 5.50 33.29 -12.80
C VAL A 32 7.01 33.14 -12.67
N GLU A 33 7.69 33.07 -13.82
CA GLU A 33 9.14 33.08 -13.90
C GLU A 33 9.71 34.35 -13.24
N SER A 34 10.80 34.20 -12.47
CA SER A 34 11.55 35.29 -11.85
C SER A 34 13.04 35.04 -12.03
N ASP A 35 13.80 36.07 -12.41
CA ASP A 35 15.25 35.98 -12.66
C ASP A 35 15.64 34.83 -13.60
N ASP A 36 14.90 34.70 -14.71
CA ASP A 36 15.03 33.62 -15.71
C ASP A 36 14.88 32.20 -15.13
N LYS A 37 14.23 32.07 -13.97
CA LYS A 37 14.05 30.80 -13.26
C LYS A 37 12.59 30.54 -12.94
N LEU A 38 12.19 29.28 -13.10
CA LEU A 38 10.88 28.80 -12.69
C LEU A 38 11.00 27.45 -11.97
N GLU A 39 10.32 27.34 -10.83
CA GLU A 39 10.29 26.11 -10.04
C GLU A 39 9.11 25.24 -10.48
N PHE A 40 9.38 23.99 -10.89
CA PHE A 40 8.37 23.02 -11.26
C PHE A 40 8.62 21.66 -10.59
N ILE A 41 7.82 21.34 -9.57
CA ILE A 41 7.93 20.11 -8.76
C ILE A 41 9.33 19.97 -8.12
N ASP A 42 10.18 19.14 -8.72
CA ASP A 42 11.54 18.78 -8.28
C ASP A 42 12.61 19.37 -9.23
N VAL A 43 12.19 20.20 -10.19
CA VAL A 43 13.02 20.76 -11.25
C VAL A 43 13.02 22.29 -11.16
N GLN A 44 14.19 22.89 -11.26
CA GLN A 44 14.35 24.31 -11.51
C GLN A 44 14.66 24.48 -13.00
N VAL A 45 13.73 25.11 -13.70
CA VAL A 45 13.82 25.46 -15.11
C VAL A 45 14.53 26.81 -15.18
N ILE A 46 15.57 26.90 -16.01
CA ILE A 46 16.40 28.08 -16.18
C ILE A 46 16.35 28.45 -17.67
N ARG A 47 15.90 29.66 -17.98
CA ARG A 47 15.94 30.18 -19.34
C ARG A 47 17.34 30.74 -19.61
N SER A 48 18.05 30.13 -20.55
CA SER A 48 19.37 30.62 -20.99
C SER A 48 19.18 31.56 -22.18
N SER A 49 19.10 32.86 -21.90
CA SER A 49 18.90 33.90 -22.92
C SER A 49 20.06 33.97 -23.93
N GLU A 50 21.29 33.65 -23.49
CA GLU A 50 22.47 33.63 -24.35
C GLU A 50 22.49 32.46 -25.33
N GLN A 51 22.05 31.27 -24.89
CA GLN A 51 22.05 30.04 -25.69
C GLN A 51 20.71 29.75 -26.35
N GLN A 52 19.70 30.60 -26.12
CA GLN A 52 18.32 30.42 -26.59
C GLN A 52 17.77 29.02 -26.25
N CYS A 53 18.09 28.52 -25.06
CA CYS A 53 17.75 27.17 -24.64
C CYS A 53 17.19 27.15 -23.21
N ILE A 54 16.58 26.02 -22.84
CA ILE A 54 16.11 25.77 -21.48
C ILE A 54 17.09 24.82 -20.82
N GLU A 55 17.67 25.26 -19.71
CA GLU A 55 18.48 24.45 -18.82
C GLU A 55 17.65 23.99 -17.63
N THR A 56 18.00 22.84 -17.07
CA THR A 56 17.29 22.27 -15.92
C THR A 56 18.28 21.82 -14.86
N THR A 57 17.91 22.03 -13.60
CA THR A 57 18.63 21.51 -12.42
C THR A 57 17.63 21.07 -11.35
N ILE A 58 18.11 20.47 -10.25
CA ILE A 58 17.24 20.01 -9.17
C ILE A 58 16.76 21.20 -8.34
N TYR A 59 15.43 21.34 -8.24
CA TYR A 59 14.84 22.24 -7.27
C TYR A 59 14.67 21.55 -5.91
N ARG A 60 15.13 22.22 -4.85
CA ARG A 60 14.90 21.81 -3.45
C ARG A 60 14.10 22.91 -2.76
N LYS A 61 12.94 22.56 -2.20
CA LYS A 61 12.12 23.51 -1.42
C LYS A 61 12.94 24.10 -0.26
N PRO A 62 12.70 25.35 0.17
CA PRO A 62 13.44 25.99 1.26
C PRO A 62 13.45 25.20 2.58
N LYS A 63 12.40 24.40 2.83
CA LYS A 63 12.29 23.55 4.03
C LYS A 63 13.08 22.25 3.93
N PHE A 64 13.78 21.99 2.83
CA PHE A 64 14.56 20.77 2.64
C PHE A 64 15.80 20.80 3.53
N THR A 65 15.83 19.93 4.55
CA THR A 65 16.90 19.89 5.55
C THR A 65 18.13 19.09 5.12
N GLY A 66 18.00 18.30 4.03
CA GLY A 66 19.00 17.31 3.62
C GLY A 66 19.05 16.08 4.54
N LEU A 67 18.03 15.84 5.35
CA LEU A 67 18.00 14.68 6.24
C LEU A 67 17.76 13.39 5.44
N ILE A 68 18.72 12.47 5.49
CA ILE A 68 18.60 11.12 4.97
C ILE A 68 18.90 10.11 6.10
N THR A 69 18.84 8.82 5.79
CA THR A 69 19.16 7.78 6.77
C THR A 69 20.62 7.90 7.19
N ASN A 70 20.90 8.21 8.46
CA ASN A 70 22.28 8.36 8.95
C ASN A 70 23.12 7.09 8.71
N TRP A 71 24.39 7.27 8.35
CA TRP A 71 25.32 6.18 8.05
C TRP A 71 25.52 5.20 9.22
N ASN A 72 25.38 5.65 10.46
CA ASN A 72 25.61 4.84 11.65
C ASN A 72 24.36 4.07 12.11
N TYR A 73 23.19 4.34 11.52
CA TYR A 73 21.96 3.64 11.90
C TYR A 73 22.01 2.15 11.60
N TYR A 74 21.35 1.37 12.46
CA TYR A 74 21.22 -0.08 12.36
C TYR A 74 20.19 -0.46 11.29
N VAL A 75 20.59 -0.29 10.04
CA VAL A 75 19.79 -0.64 8.86
C VAL A 75 20.67 -1.29 7.80
N PRO A 76 20.10 -2.09 6.89
CA PRO A 76 20.85 -2.69 5.80
C PRO A 76 21.52 -1.63 4.92
N ILE A 77 22.74 -1.93 4.46
CA ILE A 77 23.53 -1.02 3.61
C ILE A 77 22.81 -0.65 2.31
N GLN A 78 21.92 -1.51 1.83
CA GLN A 78 21.10 -1.30 0.64
C GLN A 78 20.19 -0.08 0.79
N TYR A 79 19.64 0.16 1.98
CA TYR A 79 18.80 1.34 2.25
C TYR A 79 19.64 2.62 2.16
N LYS A 80 20.84 2.60 2.75
CA LYS A 80 21.79 3.71 2.70
C LYS A 80 22.24 4.00 1.27
N LYS A 81 22.58 2.95 0.51
CA LYS A 81 22.91 3.01 -0.92
C LYS A 81 21.76 3.58 -1.74
N ALA A 82 20.53 3.12 -1.51
CA ALA A 82 19.37 3.53 -2.27
C ALA A 82 19.09 5.03 -2.16
N ARG A 83 19.35 5.65 -0.99
CA ARG A 83 19.21 7.10 -0.82
C ARG A 83 20.15 7.88 -1.74
N ILE A 84 21.43 7.53 -1.76
CA ILE A 84 22.41 8.18 -2.63
C ILE A 84 22.07 7.92 -4.11
N VAL A 85 21.87 6.65 -4.48
CA VAL A 85 21.54 6.26 -5.85
C VAL A 85 20.30 6.98 -6.38
N SER A 86 19.27 7.16 -5.55
CA SER A 86 18.06 7.90 -5.93
C SER A 86 18.36 9.36 -6.28
N MET A 87 19.17 10.06 -5.47
CA MET A 87 19.56 11.44 -5.75
C MET A 87 20.42 11.53 -7.02
N VAL A 88 21.35 10.60 -7.21
CA VAL A 88 22.23 10.56 -8.38
C VAL A 88 21.44 10.32 -9.65
N ASN A 89 20.53 9.33 -9.65
CA ASN A 89 19.67 9.07 -10.79
C ASN A 89 18.80 10.28 -11.13
N ARG A 90 18.25 10.97 -10.11
CA ARG A 90 17.50 12.21 -10.31
C ARG A 90 18.35 13.28 -10.96
N ALA A 91 19.58 13.49 -10.49
CA ALA A 91 20.50 14.47 -11.06
C ALA A 91 20.83 14.14 -12.52
N LEU A 92 21.11 12.88 -12.84
CA LEU A 92 21.41 12.43 -14.20
C LEU A 92 20.25 12.62 -15.19
N ILE A 93 19.00 12.52 -14.70
CA ILE A 93 17.80 12.69 -15.53
C ILE A 93 17.43 14.17 -15.67
N ILE A 94 17.55 14.95 -14.59
CA ILE A 94 17.04 16.33 -14.54
C ILE A 94 18.09 17.34 -15.02
N CYS A 95 19.37 17.14 -14.72
CA CYS A 95 20.38 18.16 -15.04
C CYS A 95 20.75 18.10 -16.51
N SER A 96 20.52 19.18 -17.27
CA SER A 96 20.87 19.20 -18.69
C SER A 96 22.33 19.58 -18.95
N PRO A 97 22.89 20.69 -18.42
CA PRO A 97 24.29 21.00 -18.62
C PRO A 97 25.16 20.17 -17.67
N TYR A 98 26.31 19.72 -18.18
CA TYR A 98 27.27 18.95 -17.38
C TYR A 98 27.79 19.74 -16.17
N ALA A 99 27.88 21.07 -16.28
CA ALA A 99 28.24 21.95 -15.17
C ALA A 99 27.21 21.90 -14.02
N LEU A 100 25.90 21.96 -14.33
CA LEU A 100 24.84 21.86 -13.32
C LEU A 100 24.83 20.46 -12.68
N LEU A 101 25.03 19.40 -13.48
CA LEU A 101 25.16 18.04 -12.96
C LEU A 101 26.34 17.92 -11.97
N GLY A 102 27.47 18.54 -12.28
CA GLY A 102 28.64 18.59 -11.40
C GLY A 102 28.36 19.29 -10.07
N MET A 103 27.65 20.42 -10.09
CA MET A 103 27.19 21.10 -8.88
C MET A 103 26.24 20.22 -8.06
N GLU A 104 25.32 19.51 -8.73
CA GLU A 104 24.41 18.59 -8.05
C GLU A 104 25.12 17.40 -7.41
N PHE A 105 26.18 16.86 -8.02
CA PHE A 105 27.02 15.85 -7.39
C PHE A 105 27.75 16.39 -6.14
N ASN A 106 28.18 17.65 -6.16
CA ASN A 106 28.76 18.29 -4.97
C ASN A 106 27.71 18.45 -3.86
N GLU A 107 26.48 18.80 -4.22
CA GLU A 107 25.38 18.90 -3.27
C GLU A 107 25.02 17.53 -2.67
N ILE A 108 25.01 16.46 -3.47
CA ILE A 108 24.82 15.09 -2.98
C ILE A 108 25.94 14.69 -2.00
N ARG A 109 27.20 15.05 -2.29
CA ARG A 109 28.32 14.85 -1.34
C ARG A 109 28.07 15.58 -0.03
N ARG A 110 27.70 16.87 -0.10
CA ARG A 110 27.41 17.69 1.07
C ARG A 110 26.29 17.10 1.93
N ILE A 111 25.18 16.68 1.30
CA ILE A 111 24.06 16.00 1.96
C ILE A 111 24.54 14.70 2.62
N GLY A 112 25.29 13.87 1.90
CA GLY A 112 25.82 12.61 2.45
C GLY A 112 26.73 12.82 3.65
N LEU A 113 27.69 13.76 3.56
CA LEU A 113 28.60 14.09 4.65
C LEU A 113 27.87 14.60 5.89
N LYS A 114 26.83 15.42 5.73
CA LYS A 114 25.97 15.87 6.84
C LYS A 114 25.24 14.70 7.55
N ASN A 115 25.13 13.54 6.90
CA ASN A 115 24.51 12.34 7.44
C ASN A 115 25.54 11.21 7.68
N ASP A 116 26.82 11.57 7.86
CA ASP A 116 27.96 10.71 8.18
C ASP A 116 28.36 9.67 7.12
N TYR A 117 27.94 9.86 5.87
CA TYR A 117 28.33 8.93 4.79
C TYR A 117 29.81 9.11 4.43
N PRO A 118 30.57 8.01 4.26
CA PRO A 118 31.92 8.08 3.73
C PRO A 118 31.94 8.66 2.31
N LEU A 119 32.83 9.62 2.06
CA LEU A 119 32.92 10.29 0.76
C LEU A 119 33.23 9.30 -0.38
N SER A 120 34.15 8.36 -0.12
CA SER A 120 34.50 7.28 -1.06
C SER A 120 33.31 6.42 -1.46
N PHE A 121 32.35 6.20 -0.56
CA PHE A 121 31.13 5.47 -0.84
C PHE A 121 30.21 6.26 -1.79
N ILE A 122 30.07 7.57 -1.58
CA ILE A 122 29.27 8.45 -2.44
C ILE A 122 29.89 8.54 -3.83
N ASP A 123 31.20 8.81 -3.91
CA ASP A 123 31.92 9.00 -5.16
C ASP A 123 31.91 7.74 -6.04
N ASN A 124 32.11 6.58 -5.42
CA ASN A 124 31.99 5.31 -6.12
C ASN A 124 30.59 5.13 -6.73
N LEU A 125 29.52 5.46 -5.99
CA LEU A 125 28.15 5.37 -6.51
C LEU A 125 27.90 6.37 -7.64
N ASN A 126 28.39 7.60 -7.52
CA ASN A 126 28.30 8.61 -8.57
C ASN A 126 28.97 8.11 -9.86
N GLY A 127 30.21 7.61 -9.75
CA GLY A 127 30.97 7.07 -10.88
C GLY A 127 30.30 5.87 -11.55
N ILE A 128 29.86 4.89 -10.76
CA ILE A 128 29.13 3.72 -11.25
C ILE A 128 27.86 4.15 -12.01
N LYS A 129 27.09 5.08 -11.45
CA LYS A 129 25.80 5.49 -12.04
C LYS A 129 25.96 6.36 -13.27
N LEU A 130 26.92 7.28 -13.26
CA LEU A 130 27.27 8.07 -14.44
C LEU A 130 27.74 7.17 -15.59
N SER A 131 28.60 6.19 -15.31
CA SER A 131 29.07 5.22 -16.31
C SER A 131 27.90 4.41 -16.89
N GLN A 132 27.02 3.89 -16.03
CA GLN A 132 25.81 3.15 -16.45
C GLN A 132 24.88 4.02 -17.32
N TYR A 133 24.70 5.28 -16.95
CA TYR A 133 23.86 6.22 -17.69
C TYR A 133 24.43 6.48 -19.10
N ARG A 134 25.72 6.79 -19.20
CA ARG A 134 26.41 6.99 -20.48
C ARG A 134 26.34 5.76 -21.37
N ARG A 135 26.55 4.57 -20.80
CA ARG A 135 26.43 3.32 -21.57
C ARG A 135 25.00 3.12 -22.10
N LYS A 136 23.99 3.37 -21.27
CA LYS A 136 22.58 3.26 -21.68
C LYS A 136 22.23 4.20 -22.84
N MET A 137 22.71 5.45 -22.80
CA MET A 137 22.54 6.41 -23.90
C MET A 137 23.18 5.92 -25.20
N ASN A 138 24.24 5.13 -25.12
CA ASN A 138 24.92 4.56 -26.29
C ASN A 138 24.34 3.21 -26.75
N GLU A 139 23.49 2.56 -25.96
CA GLU A 139 23.02 1.18 -26.17
C GLU A 139 21.53 1.09 -26.59
N GLU A 140 20.95 2.15 -27.18
CA GLU A 140 19.51 2.20 -27.56
C GLU A 140 19.01 1.11 -28.54
N SER A 141 19.85 0.15 -28.95
CA SER A 141 19.51 -0.88 -29.93
C SER A 141 20.04 -2.27 -29.60
N LYS A 142 19.77 -2.78 -28.39
CA LYS A 142 19.85 -4.23 -28.13
C LYS A 142 18.56 -4.77 -27.52
N LEU A 143 17.85 -5.56 -28.33
CA LEU A 143 16.77 -6.44 -27.89
C LEU A 143 17.32 -7.35 -26.78
N THR A 144 16.74 -7.23 -25.59
CA THR A 144 17.01 -8.16 -24.49
C THR A 144 16.48 -9.54 -24.89
N VAL A 145 17.39 -10.52 -24.96
CA VAL A 145 17.05 -11.93 -25.04
C VAL A 145 16.19 -12.26 -23.82
N ILE A 146 14.94 -12.64 -24.07
CA ILE A 146 14.01 -13.12 -23.04
C ILE A 146 14.54 -14.47 -22.58
N GLY A 147 15.22 -14.48 -21.44
CA GLY A 147 15.61 -15.72 -20.77
C GLY A 147 14.37 -16.46 -20.24
N CYS A 148 14.54 -17.76 -19.97
CA CYS A 148 13.53 -18.60 -19.32
C CYS A 148 13.05 -17.95 -18.00
N ASP A 149 11.75 -17.69 -17.89
CA ASP A 149 11.14 -17.11 -16.70
C ASP A 149 11.21 -18.09 -15.53
N LYS A 150 12.22 -17.90 -14.67
CA LYS A 150 12.30 -18.58 -13.38
C LYS A 150 11.10 -18.23 -12.52
N LYS A 151 10.61 -19.20 -11.74
CA LYS A 151 9.55 -18.98 -10.77
C LYS A 151 10.05 -18.10 -9.64
N LYS A 152 9.51 -16.89 -9.54
CA LYS A 152 9.89 -15.90 -8.53
C LYS A 152 9.34 -16.29 -7.16
N MET A 153 10.21 -16.27 -6.15
CA MET A 153 9.84 -16.47 -4.75
C MET A 153 10.37 -15.30 -3.94
N TYR A 154 9.56 -14.77 -3.03
CA TYR A 154 9.96 -13.68 -2.15
C TYR A 154 10.14 -14.21 -0.74
N ALA A 155 11.27 -13.88 -0.12
CA ALA A 155 11.59 -14.32 1.23
C ALA A 155 11.94 -13.12 2.13
N GLU A 156 11.24 -13.02 3.26
CA GLU A 156 11.53 -12.01 4.28
C GLU A 156 12.60 -12.56 5.25
N LEU A 157 13.61 -11.75 5.55
CA LEU A 157 14.59 -12.04 6.61
C LEU A 157 14.68 -10.89 7.63
N PRO A 158 14.78 -11.17 8.93
CA PRO A 158 15.12 -10.14 9.90
C PRO A 158 16.53 -9.62 9.64
N PHE A 159 16.76 -8.32 9.76
CA PHE A 159 18.08 -7.71 9.60
C PHE A 159 18.88 -7.78 10.90
N ILE A 160 19.88 -8.64 10.90
CA ILE A 160 20.86 -8.90 11.95
C ILE A 160 22.25 -8.88 11.31
N ARG A 161 22.71 -7.68 10.94
CA ARG A 161 24.03 -7.39 10.33
C ARG A 161 24.57 -8.53 9.43
N SER A 162 25.70 -9.13 9.82
CA SER A 162 26.42 -10.15 9.07
C SER A 162 25.66 -11.47 8.99
N SER A 163 24.98 -11.87 10.07
CA SER A 163 24.23 -13.13 10.12
C SER A 163 23.15 -13.21 9.06
N THR A 164 22.40 -12.12 8.82
CA THR A 164 21.39 -12.07 7.74
C THR A 164 22.02 -12.17 6.36
N LEU A 165 23.17 -11.52 6.15
CA LEU A 165 23.88 -11.56 4.87
C LEU A 165 24.45 -12.96 4.60
N GLU A 166 24.99 -13.62 5.62
CA GLU A 166 25.51 -14.98 5.53
C GLU A 166 24.40 -15.99 5.28
N LEU A 167 23.30 -15.90 6.03
CA LEU A 167 22.11 -16.73 5.83
C LEU A 167 21.55 -16.56 4.41
N LYS A 168 21.40 -15.33 3.94
CA LYS A 168 20.98 -15.04 2.56
C LYS A 168 21.88 -15.75 1.54
N LYS A 169 23.20 -15.65 1.68
CA LYS A 169 24.16 -16.31 0.79
C LYS A 169 24.01 -17.83 0.81
N LYS A 170 23.88 -18.43 1.99
CA LYS A 170 23.69 -19.89 2.15
C LYS A 170 22.39 -20.36 1.49
N ILE A 171 21.28 -19.65 1.70
CA ILE A 171 20.00 -20.01 1.08
C ILE A 171 20.06 -19.84 -0.45
N MET A 172 20.67 -18.77 -0.96
CA MET A 172 20.85 -18.58 -2.40
C MET A 172 21.66 -19.74 -3.01
N HIS A 173 22.79 -20.10 -2.39
CA HIS A 173 23.62 -21.21 -2.87
C HIS A 173 22.87 -22.56 -2.85
N LEU A 174 22.09 -22.83 -1.80
CA LEU A 174 21.25 -24.02 -1.73
C LEU A 174 20.12 -24.01 -2.78
N SER A 175 19.50 -22.85 -3.02
CA SER A 175 18.47 -22.68 -4.03
C SER A 175 19.01 -22.96 -5.43
N ASP A 176 20.16 -22.38 -5.78
CA ASP A 176 20.76 -22.59 -7.09
C ASP A 176 21.10 -24.08 -7.32
N LYS A 177 21.47 -24.81 -6.24
CA LYS A 177 21.80 -26.24 -6.30
C LYS A 177 20.57 -27.15 -6.37
N LEU A 178 19.53 -26.88 -5.57
CA LEU A 178 18.37 -27.77 -5.40
C LEU A 178 17.20 -27.41 -6.31
N ARG A 179 17.06 -26.13 -6.66
CA ARG A 179 15.92 -25.55 -7.38
C ARG A 179 16.37 -24.41 -8.30
N PRO A 180 17.13 -24.71 -9.38
CA PRO A 180 17.61 -23.70 -10.33
C PRO A 180 16.48 -22.99 -11.08
N ASP A 181 15.28 -23.57 -11.08
CA ASP A 181 14.03 -23.01 -11.59
C ASP A 181 13.46 -21.88 -10.71
N LEU A 182 13.91 -21.77 -9.45
CA LEU A 182 13.50 -20.71 -8.53
C LEU A 182 14.44 -19.50 -8.61
N ASP A 183 13.83 -18.32 -8.58
CA ASP A 183 14.51 -17.03 -8.39
C ASP A 183 14.06 -16.42 -7.06
N ILE A 184 14.91 -16.53 -6.03
CA ILE A 184 14.57 -16.10 -4.67
C ILE A 184 15.02 -14.65 -4.41
N HIS A 185 14.05 -13.77 -4.23
CA HIS A 185 14.22 -12.37 -3.88
C HIS A 185 14.10 -12.17 -2.36
N PHE A 186 15.24 -11.96 -1.71
CA PHE A 186 15.27 -11.64 -0.29
C PHE A 186 15.09 -10.15 -0.01
N PHE A 187 14.17 -9.83 0.88
CA PHE A 187 14.05 -8.50 1.46
C PHE A 187 14.23 -8.57 2.98
N THR A 188 14.90 -7.55 3.53
CA THR A 188 15.22 -7.50 4.95
C THR A 188 14.31 -6.54 5.69
N LYS A 189 13.73 -6.99 6.79
CA LYS A 189 12.95 -6.16 7.70
C LYS A 189 13.74 -5.89 8.97
N LEU A 190 13.58 -4.70 9.54
CA LEU A 190 14.15 -4.45 10.87
C LEU A 190 13.46 -5.38 11.88
N PRO A 191 14.20 -5.88 12.89
CA PRO A 191 13.58 -6.61 13.99
C PRO A 191 12.47 -5.75 14.61
N PRO A 192 11.37 -6.37 15.06
CA PRO A 192 10.27 -5.62 15.63
C PRO A 192 10.72 -4.87 16.88
N SER A 193 10.06 -3.74 17.17
CA SER A 193 10.35 -2.98 18.39
C SER A 193 10.09 -3.83 19.64
N ALA A 194 10.69 -3.46 20.78
CA ALA A 194 10.47 -4.13 22.06
C ALA A 194 8.96 -4.31 22.36
N GLN A 195 8.13 -3.34 21.97
CA GLN A 195 6.67 -3.39 22.09
C GLN A 195 6.03 -4.64 21.49
N ALA A 196 6.59 -5.22 20.42
CA ALA A 196 6.06 -6.44 19.84
C ALA A 196 6.25 -7.67 20.74
N PHE A 197 7.26 -7.65 21.62
CA PHE A 197 7.54 -8.72 22.58
C PHE A 197 6.76 -8.54 23.90
N PHE A 198 6.27 -7.33 24.17
CA PHE A 198 5.49 -7.01 25.37
C PHE A 198 4.06 -6.60 24.99
N GLN A 199 3.26 -7.58 24.54
CA GLN A 199 1.83 -7.35 24.31
C GLN A 199 1.13 -7.20 25.66
N THR A 200 0.84 -5.96 26.06
CA THR A 200 0.16 -5.65 27.32
C THR A 200 -1.37 -5.77 27.24
N LYS A 201 -1.92 -6.11 26.07
CA LYS A 201 -3.37 -6.21 25.85
C LYS A 201 -3.77 -7.66 25.71
N ASP A 202 -4.90 -8.01 26.33
CA ASP A 202 -5.48 -9.34 26.18
C ASP A 202 -5.82 -9.64 24.71
N PRO A 203 -5.57 -10.87 24.24
CA PRO A 203 -5.97 -11.30 22.90
C PRO A 203 -7.47 -11.13 22.67
N ILE A 204 -7.83 -10.45 21.58
CA ILE A 204 -9.23 -10.33 21.18
C ILE A 204 -9.71 -11.68 20.62
N VAL A 205 -10.71 -12.26 21.27
CA VAL A 205 -11.41 -13.48 20.83
C VAL A 205 -11.89 -13.37 19.37
N LYS A 206 -11.84 -14.48 18.62
CA LYS A 206 -12.03 -14.51 17.16
C LYS A 206 -13.30 -13.82 16.65
N HIS A 207 -14.38 -13.90 17.41
CA HIS A 207 -15.69 -13.34 17.06
C HIS A 207 -15.80 -11.82 17.27
N LEU A 208 -14.94 -11.24 18.12
CA LEU A 208 -14.86 -9.79 18.36
C LEU A 208 -13.78 -9.09 17.51
N LYS A 209 -12.99 -9.84 16.72
CA LYS A 209 -12.00 -9.25 15.81
C LYS A 209 -12.69 -8.46 14.70
N SER A 210 -12.12 -7.31 14.34
CA SER A 210 -12.50 -6.48 13.19
C SER A 210 -11.36 -6.41 12.18
N ASP A 211 -11.65 -5.89 10.99
CA ASP A 211 -10.70 -5.74 9.88
C ASP A 211 -10.09 -7.08 9.42
N VAL A 212 -10.92 -8.11 9.36
CA VAL A 212 -10.49 -9.47 9.04
C VAL A 212 -10.97 -9.95 7.68
N VAL A 213 -10.20 -10.87 7.10
CA VAL A 213 -10.69 -11.80 6.07
C VAL A 213 -10.97 -13.13 6.75
N TYR A 214 -12.18 -13.65 6.56
CA TYR A 214 -12.65 -14.88 7.18
C TYR A 214 -13.09 -15.90 6.14
N TYR A 215 -13.03 -17.16 6.55
CA TYR A 215 -13.47 -18.32 5.80
C TYR A 215 -14.59 -19.01 6.56
N ILE A 216 -15.62 -19.43 5.84
CA ILE A 216 -16.72 -20.25 6.36
C ILE A 216 -17.08 -21.33 5.35
N LYS A 217 -17.47 -22.50 5.86
CA LYS A 217 -17.81 -23.69 5.07
C LYS A 217 -19.27 -24.09 5.31
N CYS A 218 -19.91 -24.64 4.29
CA CYS A 218 -21.20 -25.32 4.40
C CYS A 218 -21.01 -26.74 4.94
N ASN A 219 -21.81 -27.15 5.92
CA ASN A 219 -21.72 -28.48 6.52
C ASN A 219 -22.18 -29.58 5.58
N ASP A 220 -23.18 -29.30 4.75
CA ASP A 220 -23.88 -30.33 3.98
C ASP A 220 -23.25 -30.60 2.62
N CYS A 221 -22.81 -29.56 1.90
CA CYS A 221 -22.25 -29.70 0.55
C CYS A 221 -20.76 -29.34 0.45
N GLY A 222 -20.13 -28.97 1.57
CA GLY A 222 -18.71 -28.62 1.62
C GLY A 222 -18.29 -27.33 0.92
N HIS A 223 -19.22 -26.63 0.27
CA HIS A 223 -18.96 -25.36 -0.41
C HIS A 223 -18.46 -24.30 0.57
N SER A 224 -17.61 -23.40 0.11
CA SER A 224 -16.96 -22.42 0.98
C SER A 224 -17.16 -20.97 0.54
N TYR A 225 -16.99 -20.06 1.50
CA TYR A 225 -17.06 -18.62 1.31
C TYR A 225 -15.90 -17.91 2.00
N ILE A 226 -15.28 -16.97 1.29
CA ILE A 226 -14.25 -16.06 1.80
C ILE A 226 -14.81 -14.63 1.81
N GLY A 227 -14.97 -14.09 3.01
CA GLY A 227 -15.54 -12.77 3.25
C GLY A 227 -14.57 -11.81 3.91
N LYS A 228 -14.83 -10.51 3.76
CA LYS A 228 -14.18 -9.43 4.52
C LYS A 228 -15.15 -8.85 5.54
N ALA A 229 -14.64 -8.55 6.72
CA ALA A 229 -15.37 -7.86 7.78
C ALA A 229 -14.58 -6.63 8.26
N ASP A 230 -15.10 -5.43 7.97
CA ASP A 230 -14.56 -4.17 8.54
C ASP A 230 -14.99 -4.01 10.01
N ARG A 231 -16.15 -4.57 10.36
CA ARG A 231 -16.67 -4.60 11.72
C ARG A 231 -16.31 -5.92 12.40
N GLN A 232 -16.69 -6.05 13.67
CA GLN A 232 -16.54 -7.30 14.42
C GLN A 232 -17.16 -8.49 13.66
N CYS A 233 -16.46 -9.61 13.58
CA CYS A 233 -16.91 -10.83 12.88
C CYS A 233 -18.36 -11.19 13.23
N VAL A 234 -18.73 -11.14 14.52
CA VAL A 234 -20.08 -11.46 14.99
C VAL A 234 -21.16 -10.63 14.30
N ARG A 235 -20.91 -9.33 14.05
CA ARG A 235 -21.85 -8.47 13.33
C ARG A 235 -21.94 -8.87 11.87
N ARG A 236 -20.80 -9.11 11.23
CA ARG A 236 -20.74 -9.51 9.82
C ARG A 236 -21.43 -10.86 9.58
N LEU A 237 -21.20 -11.84 10.46
CA LEU A 237 -21.86 -13.14 10.40
C LEU A 237 -23.38 -13.00 10.62
N GLY A 238 -23.80 -12.16 11.56
CA GLY A 238 -25.23 -11.85 11.76
C GLY A 238 -25.90 -11.23 10.52
N GLU A 239 -25.20 -10.36 9.78
CA GLU A 239 -25.68 -9.83 8.49
C GLU A 239 -25.84 -10.92 7.42
N HIS A 240 -25.11 -12.03 7.54
CA HIS A 240 -25.25 -13.19 6.66
C HIS A 240 -26.34 -14.18 7.10
N GLY A 241 -26.97 -13.97 8.26
CA GLY A 241 -28.02 -14.85 8.79
C GLY A 241 -27.59 -15.73 9.96
N ALA A 242 -26.37 -15.58 10.48
CA ALA A 242 -25.91 -16.39 11.61
C ALA A 242 -26.77 -16.17 12.86
N PRO A 243 -27.20 -17.24 13.56
CA PRO A 243 -28.03 -17.12 14.76
C PRO A 243 -27.30 -16.39 15.90
N LYS A 244 -28.06 -15.59 16.68
CA LYS A 244 -27.52 -14.82 17.81
C LYS A 244 -26.91 -15.71 18.91
N THR A 245 -27.29 -16.98 18.97
CA THR A 245 -26.85 -17.97 19.98
C THR A 245 -25.38 -18.40 19.83
N ILE A 246 -24.77 -18.25 18.64
CA ILE A 246 -23.34 -18.56 18.40
C ILE A 246 -22.43 -17.80 19.36
N TYR A 247 -22.83 -16.58 19.71
CA TYR A 247 -22.08 -15.74 20.63
C TYR A 247 -22.28 -16.14 22.10
N GLN A 248 -23.52 -16.47 22.49
CA GLN A 248 -23.87 -16.76 23.88
C GLN A 248 -23.23 -18.06 24.39
N GLN A 249 -23.21 -19.11 23.56
CA GLN A 249 -22.61 -20.40 23.93
C GLN A 249 -21.09 -20.31 24.15
N GLN A 250 -20.40 -19.34 23.55
CA GLN A 250 -18.94 -19.19 23.64
C GLN A 250 -18.48 -18.21 24.73
N GLN A 251 -19.37 -17.34 25.22
CA GLN A 251 -19.10 -16.55 26.44
C GLN A 251 -19.12 -17.44 27.70
N CYS A 252 -20.02 -18.41 27.77
CA CYS A 252 -20.13 -19.31 28.93
C CYS A 252 -18.89 -20.22 29.10
N ASN A 253 -18.18 -20.55 28.02
CA ASN A 253 -16.97 -21.40 28.09
C ASN A 253 -15.71 -20.66 28.57
N HIS A 254 -15.76 -19.34 28.80
CA HIS A 254 -14.64 -18.54 29.31
C HIS A 254 -14.88 -17.97 30.72
N VAL A 255 -16.04 -18.25 31.33
CA VAL A 255 -16.45 -17.69 32.63
C VAL A 255 -16.58 -18.78 33.72
N SER A 256 -16.19 -20.03 33.44
CA SER A 256 -16.44 -21.13 34.38
C SER A 256 -15.50 -21.22 35.59
N ASP A 257 -14.46 -20.40 35.70
CA ASP A 257 -13.48 -20.56 36.78
C ASP A 257 -13.52 -19.49 37.87
N ASP A 258 -14.30 -18.42 37.74
CA ASP A 258 -14.41 -17.43 38.82
C ASP A 258 -15.80 -16.78 38.89
N LEU A 259 -16.37 -16.85 40.09
CA LEU A 259 -17.53 -16.14 40.62
C LEU A 259 -18.90 -16.85 40.53
N ASN A 260 -19.14 -17.60 41.60
CA ASN A 260 -20.45 -17.78 42.21
C ASN A 260 -20.99 -16.41 42.67
N ASP A 261 -21.56 -15.62 41.77
CA ASP A 261 -22.47 -14.54 42.17
C ASP A 261 -23.47 -14.15 41.06
N ASN A 262 -24.73 -14.22 41.46
CA ASN A 262 -25.98 -13.85 40.81
C ASN A 262 -25.94 -13.04 39.49
N ASN A 263 -26.54 -13.62 38.46
CA ASN A 263 -27.34 -12.98 37.39
C ASN A 263 -27.10 -11.48 37.16
N ASN A 264 -26.02 -11.13 36.48
CA ASN A 264 -25.94 -9.87 35.74
C ASN A 264 -25.27 -10.13 34.39
N ILE A 265 -26.09 -10.13 33.33
CA ILE A 265 -25.62 -10.06 31.96
C ILE A 265 -24.76 -8.80 31.83
N ILE A 266 -23.47 -8.97 31.54
CA ILE A 266 -22.54 -7.86 31.33
C ILE A 266 -22.99 -7.09 30.08
N GLU A 267 -23.82 -6.06 30.26
CA GLU A 267 -24.12 -5.07 29.23
C GLU A 267 -22.85 -4.29 28.91
N LEU A 268 -22.32 -4.47 27.70
CA LEU A 268 -21.18 -3.70 27.18
C LEU A 268 -21.45 -2.18 27.34
N ARG A 269 -20.47 -1.42 27.86
CA ARG A 269 -20.55 0.06 28.08
C ARG A 269 -21.08 0.87 26.89
N ARG A 270 -20.98 0.36 25.66
CA ARG A 270 -21.52 1.01 24.46
C ARG A 270 -23.06 1.00 24.43
N SER A 271 -23.70 -0.01 25.01
CA SER A 271 -25.15 -0.19 25.10
C SER A 271 -25.80 0.82 26.06
N LEU A 272 -25.16 1.08 27.22
CA LEU A 272 -25.59 2.07 28.21
C LEU A 272 -25.57 3.50 27.66
N ARG A 273 -24.61 3.81 26.78
CA ARG A 273 -24.50 5.15 26.16
C ARG A 273 -25.57 5.41 25.10
N VAL A 274 -26.13 4.37 24.49
CA VAL A 274 -27.21 4.48 23.50
C VAL A 274 -28.57 4.61 24.19
N LYS A 275 -28.81 3.89 25.30
CA LYS A 275 -30.04 4.03 26.11
C LYS A 275 -30.20 5.43 26.72
N ASN A 276 -29.10 6.10 27.08
CA ASN A 276 -29.15 7.45 27.64
C ASN A 276 -29.30 8.57 26.58
N LYS A 277 -29.51 8.20 25.31
CA LYS A 277 -29.65 9.15 24.20
C LYS A 277 -30.94 8.89 23.41
N THR A 278 -32.07 8.91 24.10
CA THR A 278 -33.40 9.04 23.47
C THR A 278 -34.26 10.02 24.26
N THR A 279 -34.28 11.27 23.81
CA THR A 279 -35.47 12.14 23.85
C THR A 279 -35.21 13.34 22.96
N THR A 280 -35.68 13.26 21.72
CA THR A 280 -36.29 14.32 20.88
C THR A 280 -36.23 13.90 19.41
N ALA A 281 -37.13 12.99 19.02
CA ALA A 281 -37.57 12.86 17.64
C ALA A 281 -39.00 12.31 17.65
N ALA A 282 -39.86 12.92 16.84
CA ALA A 282 -41.31 12.77 16.80
C ALA A 282 -41.78 11.33 16.49
N PRO A 283 -43.00 10.95 16.90
CA PRO A 283 -43.53 9.60 16.69
C PRO A 283 -43.94 9.43 15.23
N THR A 284 -43.23 8.55 14.51
CA THR A 284 -43.73 8.00 13.25
C THR A 284 -44.54 6.73 13.54
N THR A 285 -45.71 6.68 12.93
CA THR A 285 -46.72 5.63 12.96
C THR A 285 -46.14 4.24 12.70
N ASN A 286 -46.70 3.27 13.43
CA ASN A 286 -46.49 1.84 13.21
C ASN A 286 -46.93 1.47 11.79
N ASP A 287 -45.96 1.16 10.93
CA ASP A 287 -46.18 0.33 9.75
C ASP A 287 -45.29 -0.92 9.90
N ASP A 288 -45.94 -2.01 10.32
CA ASP A 288 -45.45 -3.37 10.22
C ASP A 288 -45.38 -3.75 8.74
N ASN A 289 -44.32 -3.35 8.04
CA ASN A 289 -43.94 -3.88 6.74
C ASN A 289 -42.43 -4.03 6.68
N ASN A 290 -41.94 -5.14 7.25
CA ASN A 290 -40.53 -5.50 7.29
C ASN A 290 -40.07 -6.15 5.98
N ASP A 291 -40.32 -5.50 4.85
CA ASP A 291 -39.69 -5.81 3.56
C ASP A 291 -38.53 -4.85 3.31
N ASN A 292 -37.54 -4.91 4.21
CA ASN A 292 -36.26 -4.29 3.94
C ASN A 292 -35.52 -5.14 2.90
N LYS A 293 -35.39 -4.55 1.72
CA LYS A 293 -34.66 -4.99 0.53
C LYS A 293 -33.15 -5.14 0.83
N THR A 294 -32.77 -6.01 1.77
CA THR A 294 -31.37 -6.43 1.98
C THR A 294 -30.97 -7.27 0.78
N THR A 295 -29.97 -6.82 0.03
CA THR A 295 -29.25 -7.65 -0.93
C THR A 295 -28.87 -8.96 -0.24
N LYS A 296 -29.54 -10.06 -0.58
CA LYS A 296 -29.31 -11.37 0.03
C LYS A 296 -27.85 -11.73 -0.25
N SER A 297 -27.06 -11.94 0.79
CA SER A 297 -25.67 -12.36 0.62
C SER A 297 -25.60 -13.72 -0.07
N SER A 298 -24.51 -14.04 -0.78
CA SER A 298 -24.37 -15.34 -1.46
C SER A 298 -24.50 -16.52 -0.50
N ILE A 299 -24.07 -16.36 0.75
CA ILE A 299 -24.27 -17.35 1.83
C ILE A 299 -25.77 -17.51 2.14
N THR A 300 -26.47 -16.41 2.36
CA THR A 300 -27.91 -16.43 2.67
C THR A 300 -28.74 -16.97 1.50
N GLN A 301 -28.30 -16.72 0.27
CA GLN A 301 -28.91 -17.27 -0.93
C GLN A 301 -28.71 -18.79 -1.00
N HIS A 302 -27.49 -19.27 -0.75
CA HIS A 302 -27.18 -20.69 -0.70
C HIS A 302 -28.03 -21.46 0.31
N GLU A 303 -28.10 -21.00 1.57
CA GLU A 303 -28.93 -21.66 2.60
C GLU A 303 -30.42 -21.71 2.21
N LYS A 304 -30.93 -20.66 1.53
CA LYS A 304 -32.34 -20.61 1.09
C LYS A 304 -32.64 -21.51 -0.11
N GLU A 305 -31.73 -21.59 -1.07
CA GLU A 305 -31.94 -22.37 -2.31
C GLU A 305 -31.75 -23.87 -2.10
N THR A 306 -30.84 -24.23 -1.20
CA THR A 306 -30.45 -25.64 -0.97
C THR A 306 -31.02 -26.23 0.32
N GLY A 307 -31.44 -25.39 1.27
CA GLY A 307 -31.80 -25.83 2.62
C GLY A 307 -30.60 -26.26 3.47
N HIS A 308 -29.37 -26.04 3.00
CA HIS A 308 -28.15 -26.39 3.74
C HIS A 308 -27.85 -25.40 4.87
N HIS A 309 -26.94 -25.80 5.76
CA HIS A 309 -26.51 -25.06 6.92
C HIS A 309 -25.02 -24.74 6.91
N MET A 310 -24.69 -23.47 7.13
CA MET A 310 -23.30 -23.05 7.26
C MET A 310 -22.72 -23.37 8.65
N ASP A 311 -21.43 -23.68 8.69
CA ASP A 311 -20.68 -23.88 9.94
C ASP A 311 -20.30 -22.53 10.57
N TRP A 312 -21.30 -21.87 11.14
CA TRP A 312 -21.13 -20.57 11.76
C TRP A 312 -20.23 -20.61 13.02
N SER A 313 -20.11 -21.77 13.68
CA SER A 313 -19.32 -21.95 14.90
C SER A 313 -17.82 -22.07 14.61
N ASN A 314 -17.45 -22.73 13.50
CA ASN A 314 -16.05 -22.98 13.13
C ASN A 314 -15.54 -22.09 11.99
N PHE A 315 -16.12 -20.91 11.79
CA PHE A 315 -15.51 -19.92 10.91
C PHE A 315 -14.06 -19.60 11.35
N ARG A 316 -13.19 -19.38 10.36
CA ARG A 316 -11.77 -19.15 10.56
C ARG A 316 -11.41 -17.73 10.15
N VAL A 317 -10.67 -17.02 10.98
CA VAL A 317 -10.02 -15.75 10.58
C VAL A 317 -8.74 -16.11 9.85
N ILE A 318 -8.69 -15.86 8.54
CA ILE A 318 -7.51 -16.16 7.70
C ILE A 318 -6.42 -15.12 7.93
N CYS A 319 -6.80 -13.84 7.92
CA CYS A 319 -5.87 -12.75 8.20
C CYS A 319 -6.58 -11.51 8.74
N GLN A 320 -5.81 -10.59 9.32
CA GLN A 320 -6.26 -9.30 9.83
C GLN A 320 -5.40 -8.18 9.23
N ASP A 321 -6.02 -7.09 8.77
CA ASP A 321 -5.31 -5.92 8.24
C ASP A 321 -6.15 -4.65 8.42
N HIS A 322 -5.66 -3.71 9.22
CA HIS A 322 -6.36 -2.45 9.51
C HIS A 322 -6.42 -1.48 8.32
N HIS A 323 -5.69 -1.74 7.24
CA HIS A 323 -5.81 -0.95 6.01
C HIS A 323 -6.83 -1.59 5.07
N TYR A 324 -7.95 -0.87 4.85
CA TYR A 324 -9.05 -1.27 3.98
C TYR A 324 -8.60 -1.86 2.63
N CYS A 325 -7.74 -1.14 1.89
CA CYS A 325 -7.26 -1.57 0.59
C CYS A 325 -6.44 -2.87 0.65
N ARG A 326 -5.61 -3.05 1.68
CA ARG A 326 -4.79 -4.26 1.83
C ARG A 326 -5.64 -5.47 2.19
N SER A 327 -6.64 -5.29 3.05
CA SER A 327 -7.60 -6.33 3.40
C SER A 327 -8.41 -6.80 2.17
N LEU A 328 -8.84 -5.87 1.31
CA LEU A 328 -9.46 -6.21 0.03
C LEU A 328 -8.54 -6.99 -0.90
N ILE A 329 -7.28 -6.53 -1.09
CA ILE A 329 -6.31 -7.24 -1.93
C ILE A 329 -6.10 -8.67 -1.42
N LYS A 330 -5.94 -8.84 -0.10
CA LYS A 330 -5.79 -10.17 0.53
C LYS A 330 -6.99 -11.05 0.27
N GLN A 331 -8.22 -10.53 0.46
CA GLN A 331 -9.45 -11.26 0.16
C GLN A 331 -9.48 -11.71 -1.31
N SER A 332 -9.19 -10.81 -2.25
CA SER A 332 -9.19 -11.12 -3.68
C SER A 332 -8.16 -12.19 -4.04
N LEU A 333 -6.94 -12.11 -3.49
CA LEU A 333 -5.90 -13.11 -3.72
C LEU A 333 -6.30 -14.48 -3.17
N LEU A 334 -6.93 -14.54 -2.00
CA LEU A 334 -7.40 -15.78 -1.39
C LEU A 334 -8.55 -16.39 -2.20
N ILE A 335 -9.52 -15.59 -2.66
CA ILE A 335 -10.58 -16.07 -3.55
C ILE A 335 -10.01 -16.61 -4.87
N ASN A 336 -9.00 -15.94 -5.44
CA ASN A 336 -8.37 -16.38 -6.68
C ASN A 336 -7.51 -17.64 -6.52
N ALA A 337 -6.95 -17.88 -5.32
CA ALA A 337 -6.14 -19.05 -5.03
C ALA A 337 -6.98 -20.27 -4.67
N ASP A 338 -8.02 -20.08 -3.86
CA ASP A 338 -8.82 -21.17 -3.29
C ASP A 338 -10.11 -21.45 -4.10
N GLU A 339 -10.49 -20.55 -5.02
CA GLU A 339 -11.68 -20.61 -5.87
C GLU A 339 -12.99 -21.01 -5.15
N PRO A 340 -13.34 -20.40 -4.00
CA PRO A 340 -14.49 -20.77 -3.19
C PRO A 340 -15.82 -20.65 -3.96
N GLU A 341 -16.66 -21.66 -3.86
CA GLU A 341 -17.83 -21.84 -4.69
C GLU A 341 -18.92 -20.81 -4.41
N LEU A 342 -19.04 -20.33 -3.15
CA LEU A 342 -20.05 -19.36 -2.74
C LEU A 342 -19.62 -17.91 -3.00
N ASN A 343 -18.41 -17.67 -3.51
CA ASN A 343 -17.97 -16.34 -3.94
C ASN A 343 -18.37 -16.01 -5.39
N LYS A 344 -19.08 -16.93 -6.07
CA LYS A 344 -19.59 -16.76 -7.43
C LYS A 344 -20.84 -15.87 -7.45
N THR A 345 -20.67 -14.56 -7.26
CA THR A 345 -21.73 -13.57 -7.55
C THR A 345 -21.22 -12.43 -8.43
N THR A 346 -22.09 -12.03 -9.35
CA THR A 346 -21.96 -11.24 -10.59
C THR A 346 -21.56 -9.76 -10.45
N HIS A 347 -21.15 -9.32 -9.26
CA HIS A 347 -20.79 -7.91 -8.99
C HIS A 347 -19.45 -7.72 -8.29
N SER A 348 -18.71 -8.79 -8.01
CA SER A 348 -17.32 -8.63 -7.57
C SER A 348 -16.50 -8.12 -8.75
N VAL A 349 -16.04 -6.87 -8.67
CA VAL A 349 -15.07 -6.34 -9.62
C VAL A 349 -13.92 -7.33 -9.67
N ARG A 350 -13.74 -7.98 -10.83
CA ARG A 350 -12.61 -8.87 -11.07
C ARG A 350 -11.36 -8.03 -10.84
N LEU A 351 -10.64 -8.31 -9.76
CA LEU A 351 -9.36 -7.65 -9.53
C LEU A 351 -8.45 -8.16 -10.65
N LEU A 352 -8.25 -7.35 -11.69
CA LEU A 352 -7.19 -7.57 -12.67
C LEU A 352 -5.87 -7.35 -11.93
N VAL A 353 -5.42 -8.37 -11.21
CA VAL A 353 -4.01 -8.48 -10.83
C VAL A 353 -3.30 -8.71 -12.14
N PHE A 354 -2.76 -7.65 -12.75
CA PHE A 354 -1.89 -7.78 -13.93
C PHE A 354 -0.64 -8.55 -13.47
N PRO A 355 -0.51 -9.86 -13.77
CA PRO A 355 0.68 -10.62 -13.35
C PRO A 355 1.83 -10.37 -14.33
N ASP A 356 1.48 -9.97 -15.55
CA ASP A 356 2.37 -9.70 -16.66
C ASP A 356 2.08 -8.26 -17.12
N GLY A 357 3.14 -7.48 -17.29
CA GLY A 357 3.04 -6.04 -17.56
C GLY A 357 2.07 -5.72 -18.69
N LEU A 358 1.49 -4.52 -18.65
CA LEU A 358 0.73 -3.92 -19.74
C LEU A 358 1.31 -4.36 -21.10
N PRO A 359 0.53 -5.05 -21.96
CA PRO A 359 0.90 -5.17 -23.36
C PRO A 359 1.14 -3.75 -23.86
N ARG A 360 2.33 -3.49 -24.41
CA ARG A 360 2.71 -2.19 -25.00
C ARG A 360 1.78 -1.71 -26.13
N VAL A 361 0.72 -2.44 -26.44
CA VAL A 361 -0.17 -2.27 -27.59
C VAL A 361 -1.35 -1.33 -27.32
N LEU A 362 -1.58 -0.89 -26.07
CA LEU A 362 -2.65 0.08 -25.77
C LEU A 362 -2.22 1.55 -25.69
N LEU A 363 -0.98 1.87 -26.08
CA LEU A 363 -0.66 3.23 -26.51
C LEU A 363 -0.96 3.31 -28.01
N ALA A 364 -2.23 3.55 -28.34
CA ALA A 364 -2.56 4.16 -29.61
C ALA A 364 -1.76 5.46 -29.68
N ASN A 365 -0.84 5.56 -30.66
CA ASN A 365 -0.25 6.83 -31.06
C ASN A 365 -1.39 7.84 -31.24
N PRO A 366 -1.47 8.92 -30.44
CA PRO A 366 -2.08 10.13 -30.96
C PRO A 366 -1.09 10.64 -32.00
N GLY A 367 -1.49 10.58 -33.25
CA GLY A 367 -0.60 10.71 -34.41
C GLY A 367 0.10 12.06 -34.56
N HIS A 368 0.94 12.07 -35.61
CA HIS A 368 1.73 13.18 -36.15
C HIS A 368 2.98 13.59 -35.39
#